data_AF-A0A2H5ZPQ0-F1
#
_entry.id   AF-A0A2H5ZPQ0-F1
#
_cell.length_a   1.000
_cell.length_b   1.000
_cell.length_c   1.000
_cell.angle_alpha   90.00
_cell.angle_beta   90.00
_cell.angle_gamma   90.00
#
_symmetry.space_group_name_H-M   'P 1'
#
loop_
_entity.id
_entity.type
_entity.pdbx_description
1 polymer ?
#
loop_
_entity_poly.entity_id
_entity_poly.type
_entity_poly.pdbx_seq_one_letter_code
_entity_poly.pdbx_strand_id
1 'polypeptide(L)'
;MPNHEPATTQCWGPDPNSNGFNPLGNTCKHACDGSGLCLPFITLNCCGNGIVEGGEQCDDGNQYSGLPPAPDGSLEFCPSDPAFNCQYVAGTSSLYVRGSSRSPATDVKGCQVEFVVVNPNNPPDRYGLADYRQTCLDQDPTCDFDPLPGRCGFIVVACANVSDPNLPACSPAANQGLSELQALPLMTALDVHPVIQAQYQANTTALGQALTQLFDPTNPGAGFTNQAPLLASQQNLCSSPRIVTVFSASNRPNESARTRFSLRVKSRDGRLPIGRQKRSLLRLTCKARPLP
;
A
#
# COMPACT_ATOMS: atom_id res chain seq x y z
N MET A 1 4.88 16.88 -17.90
CA MET A 1 4.12 17.08 -19.16
C MET A 1 2.68 17.31 -18.75
N PRO A 2 1.96 18.27 -19.34
CA PRO A 2 0.61 18.61 -18.88
C PRO A 2 -0.35 17.47 -19.21
N ASN A 3 -1.25 17.19 -18.26
CA ASN A 3 -2.28 16.16 -18.31
C ASN A 3 -3.00 16.16 -19.65
N HIS A 4 -2.87 15.08 -20.42
CA HIS A 4 -3.68 14.82 -21.60
C HIS A 4 -5.08 14.38 -21.13
N GLU A 5 -5.99 15.33 -20.89
CA GLU A 5 -7.41 15.02 -20.97
C GLU A 5 -7.81 14.98 -22.45
N PRO A 6 -8.44 13.90 -22.96
CA PRO A 6 -9.04 13.92 -24.29
C PRO A 6 -10.20 14.91 -24.31
N ALA A 7 -10.33 15.66 -25.41
CA ALA A 7 -11.19 16.84 -25.58
C ALA A 7 -12.73 16.61 -25.52
N THR A 8 -13.21 15.48 -24.99
CA THR A 8 -14.62 15.21 -24.74
C THR A 8 -14.75 14.18 -23.61
N THR A 9 -14.79 14.63 -22.36
CA THR A 9 -15.01 13.76 -21.19
C THR A 9 -16.47 13.26 -21.21
N GLN A 10 -16.74 12.16 -21.90
CA GLN A 10 -18.03 11.47 -21.82
C GLN A 10 -18.19 10.86 -20.41
N CYS A 11 -19.33 11.04 -19.75
CA CYS A 11 -19.64 10.34 -18.50
C CYS A 11 -19.64 8.83 -18.79
N TRP A 12 -18.66 8.05 -18.30
CA TRP A 12 -18.71 6.58 -18.38
C TRP A 12 -19.53 6.05 -17.20
N GLY A 13 -20.81 5.74 -17.46
CA GLY A 13 -21.71 5.10 -16.50
C GLY A 13 -23.02 4.68 -17.19
N PRO A 14 -23.67 3.58 -16.77
CA PRO A 14 -24.86 3.06 -17.44
C PRO A 14 -26.14 3.72 -16.88
N ASP A 15 -26.34 5.02 -17.04
CA ASP A 15 -27.70 5.61 -16.99
C ASP A 15 -27.68 7.08 -17.47
N PRO A 16 -28.32 7.43 -18.60
CA PRO A 16 -28.52 8.83 -18.99
C PRO A 16 -29.57 9.58 -18.13
N ASN A 17 -30.24 8.92 -17.19
CA ASN A 17 -31.24 9.52 -16.30
C ASN A 17 -30.86 9.51 -14.81
N SER A 18 -29.63 9.12 -14.45
CA SER A 18 -29.18 9.23 -13.05
C SER A 18 -28.62 10.62 -12.77
N ASN A 19 -28.84 11.10 -11.55
CA ASN A 19 -28.55 12.45 -11.08
C ASN A 19 -27.04 12.68 -10.85
N GLY A 20 -26.19 12.20 -11.75
CA GLY A 20 -24.73 12.25 -11.61
C GLY A 20 -24.18 11.27 -10.58
N PHE A 21 -24.97 10.32 -10.05
CA PHE A 21 -24.43 9.27 -9.20
C PHE A 21 -23.95 8.11 -10.07
N ASN A 22 -22.63 7.98 -10.22
CA ASN A 22 -22.05 6.71 -10.63
C ASN A 22 -22.27 5.70 -9.47
N PRO A 23 -23.00 4.59 -9.67
CA PRO A 23 -23.13 3.56 -8.63
C PRO A 23 -21.82 2.82 -8.32
N LEU A 24 -20.73 3.08 -9.06
CA LEU A 24 -19.41 2.44 -8.98
C LEU A 24 -18.25 3.45 -8.81
N GLY A 25 -18.48 4.67 -8.32
CA GLY A 25 -17.39 5.63 -8.16
C GLY A 25 -17.79 6.99 -7.59
N ASN A 26 -16.83 7.70 -7.01
CA ASN A 26 -17.02 9.02 -6.43
C ASN A 26 -17.05 10.07 -7.56
N THR A 27 -18.23 10.54 -7.96
CA THR A 27 -18.38 11.62 -8.95
C THR A 27 -18.16 12.98 -8.29
N CYS A 28 -16.91 13.42 -8.19
CA CYS A 28 -16.57 14.65 -7.46
C CYS A 28 -15.65 15.67 -8.15
N LYS A 29 -15.21 15.33 -9.36
CA LYS A 29 -14.50 16.24 -10.28
C LYS A 29 -15.42 16.81 -11.36
N HIS A 30 -16.57 16.18 -11.58
CA HIS A 30 -17.51 16.56 -12.62
C HIS A 30 -18.96 16.46 -12.16
N ALA A 31 -19.80 17.39 -12.62
CA ALA A 31 -21.26 17.31 -12.53
C ALA A 31 -21.83 17.06 -13.93
N CYS A 32 -22.61 15.98 -14.12
CA CYS A 32 -23.35 15.71 -15.36
C CYS A 32 -24.73 16.42 -15.28
N ASP A 33 -25.13 17.17 -16.32
CA ASP A 33 -26.40 17.93 -16.35
C ASP A 33 -27.62 17.14 -16.86
N GLY A 34 -27.50 15.82 -17.00
CA GLY A 34 -28.53 14.94 -17.57
C GLY A 34 -28.63 14.98 -19.09
N SER A 35 -27.90 15.86 -19.79
CA SER A 35 -27.79 15.86 -21.25
C SER A 35 -26.63 15.01 -21.79
N GLY A 36 -25.86 14.39 -20.87
CA GLY A 36 -24.60 13.71 -21.18
C GLY A 36 -23.37 14.62 -21.19
N LEU A 37 -23.53 15.91 -20.85
CA LEU A 37 -22.44 16.86 -20.67
C LEU A 37 -21.96 16.90 -19.22
N CYS A 38 -20.64 16.78 -19.04
CA CYS A 38 -19.92 16.92 -17.79
C CYS A 38 -19.27 18.31 -17.71
N LEU A 39 -19.59 19.10 -16.68
CA LEU A 39 -18.84 20.33 -16.38
C LEU A 39 -17.87 20.10 -15.21
N PRO A 40 -16.64 20.64 -15.26
CA PRO A 40 -15.70 20.52 -14.15
C PRO A 40 -16.25 21.20 -12.90
N PHE A 41 -16.34 20.43 -11.82
CA PHE A 41 -16.79 20.87 -10.50
C PHE A 41 -16.00 20.11 -9.45
N ILE A 42 -15.13 20.79 -8.72
CA ILE A 42 -14.29 20.18 -7.68
C ILE A 42 -15.05 20.27 -6.36
N THR A 43 -15.54 19.14 -5.84
CA THR A 43 -16.05 19.10 -4.46
C THR A 43 -14.90 18.94 -3.48
N LEU A 44 -14.91 19.77 -2.43
CA LEU A 44 -13.98 19.66 -1.30
C LEU A 44 -14.19 18.36 -0.52
N ASN A 45 -13.09 17.77 -0.05
CA ASN A 45 -12.98 16.50 0.65
C ASN A 45 -13.58 15.33 -0.11
N CYS A 46 -13.25 15.21 -1.40
CA CYS A 46 -13.67 14.05 -2.16
C CYS A 46 -12.53 13.35 -2.88
N CYS A 47 -12.44 12.06 -2.56
CA CYS A 47 -11.47 11.18 -3.16
C CYS A 47 -11.72 10.98 -4.66
N GLY A 48 -10.72 11.34 -5.46
CA GLY A 48 -10.74 11.31 -6.91
C GLY A 48 -10.89 12.71 -7.53
N ASN A 49 -10.62 13.78 -6.75
CA ASN A 49 -10.62 15.16 -7.25
C ASN A 49 -9.20 15.65 -7.63
N GLY A 50 -8.16 14.84 -7.37
CA GLY A 50 -6.76 15.11 -7.67
C GLY A 50 -6.05 15.99 -6.65
N ILE A 51 -6.67 16.27 -5.50
CA ILE A 51 -6.14 17.10 -4.43
C ILE A 51 -6.21 16.29 -3.15
N VAL A 52 -5.06 15.96 -2.56
CA VAL A 52 -5.05 15.25 -1.27
C VAL A 52 -5.56 16.17 -0.17
N GLU A 53 -6.71 15.84 0.39
CA GLU A 53 -7.42 16.62 1.40
C GLU A 53 -7.45 15.93 2.77
N GLY A 54 -8.11 16.57 3.74
CA GLY A 54 -8.22 16.05 5.10
C GLY A 54 -8.94 14.70 5.11
N GLY A 55 -8.24 13.67 5.59
CA GLY A 55 -8.78 12.31 5.62
C GLY A 55 -8.40 11.45 4.41
N GLU A 56 -7.61 11.94 3.47
CA GLU A 56 -7.07 11.16 2.36
C GLU A 56 -5.60 10.84 2.59
N GLN A 57 -5.07 9.80 1.95
CA GLN A 57 -3.64 9.43 1.97
C GLN A 57 -2.98 9.53 0.59
N CYS A 58 -3.79 9.71 -0.43
CA CYS A 58 -3.45 9.96 -1.82
C CYS A 58 -4.69 10.57 -2.50
N ASP A 59 -4.53 11.16 -3.67
CA ASP A 59 -5.63 11.45 -4.58
C ASP A 59 -4.96 11.68 -5.95
N ASP A 60 -5.12 10.72 -6.84
CA ASP A 60 -4.56 10.73 -8.20
C ASP A 60 -5.56 11.29 -9.23
N GLY A 61 -6.75 11.70 -8.78
CA GLY A 61 -7.83 12.17 -9.64
C GLY A 61 -8.61 11.04 -10.31
N ASN A 62 -8.32 9.77 -10.00
CA ASN A 62 -9.09 8.64 -10.51
C ASN A 62 -10.39 8.49 -9.74
N GLN A 63 -11.50 8.37 -10.46
CA GLN A 63 -12.86 8.25 -9.89
C GLN A 63 -13.43 6.83 -9.95
N TYR A 64 -12.65 5.90 -10.50
CA TYR A 64 -13.12 4.55 -10.75
C TYR A 64 -12.82 3.65 -9.55
N SER A 65 -13.84 2.98 -9.01
CA SER A 65 -13.64 1.90 -8.04
C SER A 65 -12.98 0.70 -8.73
N GLY A 66 -11.66 0.58 -8.67
CA GLY A 66 -10.95 -0.54 -9.26
C GLY A 66 -9.62 -0.79 -8.59
N LEU A 67 -9.35 -2.05 -8.25
CA LEU A 67 -7.97 -2.49 -8.05
C LEU A 67 -7.20 -2.29 -9.38
N PRO A 68 -5.92 -1.91 -9.33
CA PRO A 68 -5.16 -1.62 -10.54
C PRO A 68 -5.10 -2.81 -11.51
N PRO A 69 -4.88 -2.54 -12.81
CA PRO A 69 -4.75 -1.21 -13.40
C PRO A 69 -6.11 -0.52 -13.55
N ALA A 70 -6.14 0.80 -13.36
CA ALA A 70 -7.29 1.59 -13.77
C ALA A 70 -7.56 1.39 -15.28
N PRO A 71 -8.79 1.64 -15.78
CA PRO A 71 -9.14 1.44 -17.19
C PRO A 71 -8.25 2.19 -18.20
N ASP A 72 -7.52 3.21 -17.75
CA ASP A 72 -6.55 3.98 -18.54
C ASP A 72 -5.14 3.36 -18.58
N GLY A 73 -4.92 2.23 -17.88
CA GLY A 73 -3.64 1.55 -17.80
C GLY A 73 -2.63 2.19 -16.85
N SER A 74 -3.03 3.18 -16.05
CA SER A 74 -2.18 3.75 -15.02
C SER A 74 -1.92 2.74 -13.90
N LEU A 75 -0.66 2.63 -13.48
CA LEU A 75 -0.22 1.84 -12.32
C LEU A 75 -0.40 2.64 -11.02
N GLU A 76 -1.45 3.46 -10.96
CA GLU A 76 -1.67 4.40 -9.88
C GLU A 76 -2.53 3.73 -8.80
N PHE A 77 -1.94 3.60 -7.62
CA PHE A 77 -2.57 2.99 -6.47
C PHE A 77 -3.02 4.10 -5.54
N CYS A 78 -4.14 4.72 -5.87
CA CYS A 78 -4.96 5.40 -4.90
C CYS A 78 -6.34 4.73 -4.85
N PRO A 79 -6.77 4.17 -3.71
CA PRO A 79 -8.03 3.44 -3.66
C PRO A 79 -9.18 4.45 -3.62
N SER A 80 -9.70 4.79 -4.80
CA SER A 80 -10.79 5.76 -4.95
C SER A 80 -12.20 5.20 -4.84
N ASP A 81 -12.31 3.92 -4.49
CA ASP A 81 -13.57 3.31 -4.09
C ASP A 81 -14.16 4.04 -2.86
N PRO A 82 -15.49 4.31 -2.81
CA PRO A 82 -16.14 4.97 -1.67
C PRO A 82 -15.89 4.29 -0.32
N ALA A 83 -15.70 2.96 -0.31
CA ALA A 83 -15.36 2.21 0.89
C ALA A 83 -13.97 2.55 1.41
N PHE A 84 -13.07 3.01 0.53
CA PHE A 84 -11.68 3.36 0.82
C PHE A 84 -11.42 4.86 0.91
N ASN A 85 -12.21 5.70 0.23
CA ASN A 85 -12.14 7.16 0.27
C ASN A 85 -10.69 7.69 0.28
N CYS A 86 -9.85 7.18 -0.62
CA CYS A 86 -8.45 7.58 -0.79
C CYS A 86 -7.56 7.30 0.43
N GLN A 87 -8.03 6.46 1.35
CA GLN A 87 -7.27 5.87 2.43
C GLN A 87 -6.82 4.48 2.01
N TYR A 88 -5.54 4.19 2.17
CA TYR A 88 -5.00 2.85 1.98
C TYR A 88 -5.65 1.82 2.93
N VAL A 89 -6.24 2.31 4.03
CA VAL A 89 -7.01 1.50 4.98
C VAL A 89 -8.20 2.32 5.50
N ALA A 90 -9.32 2.33 4.77
CA ALA A 90 -10.54 2.91 5.31
C ALA A 90 -11.28 1.94 6.22
N GLY A 91 -11.38 2.31 7.49
CA GLY A 91 -12.33 1.74 8.43
C GLY A 91 -12.16 0.25 8.77
N THR A 92 -11.24 -0.48 8.14
CA THR A 92 -10.98 -1.90 8.39
C THR A 92 -9.51 -2.12 8.76
N SER A 93 -9.21 -2.04 10.06
CA SER A 93 -7.88 -2.33 10.61
C SER A 93 -7.40 -3.76 10.28
N SER A 94 -8.29 -4.62 9.81
CA SER A 94 -8.02 -6.01 9.38
C SER A 94 -7.07 -6.13 8.18
N LEU A 95 -6.83 -5.05 7.43
CA LEU A 95 -5.90 -5.05 6.29
C LEU A 95 -4.45 -4.74 6.67
N TYR A 96 -4.19 -4.22 7.87
CA TYR A 96 -2.82 -3.96 8.30
C TYR A 96 -2.06 -5.28 8.50
N VAL A 97 -1.01 -5.43 7.69
CA VAL A 97 -0.03 -6.49 7.81
C VAL A 97 0.96 -6.09 8.91
N ARG A 98 0.73 -6.58 10.13
CA ARG A 98 1.47 -6.25 11.37
C ARG A 98 2.99 -6.51 11.33
N GLY A 99 3.49 -7.15 10.28
CA GLY A 99 4.91 -7.45 10.12
C GLY A 99 5.49 -8.41 11.18
N SER A 100 4.66 -9.21 11.86
CA SER A 100 5.11 -10.11 12.92
C SER A 100 4.22 -11.34 13.06
N SER A 101 4.79 -12.45 13.53
CA SER A 101 4.05 -13.65 13.95
C SER A 101 3.60 -13.63 15.41
N ARG A 102 3.97 -12.58 16.16
CA ARG A 102 3.63 -12.43 17.58
C ARG A 102 2.13 -12.27 17.79
N SER A 103 1.67 -12.62 18.99
CA SER A 103 0.28 -12.43 19.40
C SER A 103 -0.09 -10.95 19.33
N PRO A 104 -1.18 -10.58 18.62
CA PRO A 104 -1.62 -9.19 18.55
C PRO A 104 -1.96 -8.62 19.93
N ALA A 105 -2.53 -9.46 20.80
CA ALA A 105 -2.92 -9.10 22.16
C ALA A 105 -1.74 -8.75 23.09
N THR A 106 -0.50 -9.06 22.72
CA THR A 106 0.68 -8.81 23.59
C THR A 106 1.86 -8.13 22.88
N ASP A 107 1.77 -7.89 21.58
CA ASP A 107 2.87 -7.26 20.82
C ASP A 107 2.87 -5.74 20.97
N VAL A 108 3.45 -5.24 22.06
CA VAL A 108 3.53 -3.81 22.41
C VAL A 108 4.29 -2.92 21.41
N LYS A 109 4.87 -3.52 20.35
CA LYS A 109 5.62 -2.82 19.30
C LYS A 109 5.12 -3.14 17.89
N GLY A 110 4.02 -3.88 17.74
CA GLY A 110 3.48 -4.26 16.43
C GLY A 110 3.13 -3.03 15.58
N CYS A 111 2.46 -2.06 16.21
CA CYS A 111 1.97 -0.83 15.60
C CYS A 111 3.07 0.18 15.23
N GLN A 112 4.33 -0.10 15.54
CA GLN A 112 5.43 0.79 15.14
C GLN A 112 5.56 0.85 13.62
N VAL A 113 5.47 -0.31 12.96
CA VAL A 113 5.51 -0.42 11.51
C VAL A 113 4.60 -1.54 11.07
N GLU A 114 3.63 -1.19 10.25
CA GLU A 114 2.69 -2.10 9.61
C GLU A 114 2.72 -1.86 8.10
N PHE A 115 2.27 -2.84 7.32
CA PHE A 115 2.25 -2.74 5.87
C PHE A 115 0.83 -2.84 5.36
N VAL A 116 0.56 -2.22 4.22
CA VAL A 116 -0.61 -2.52 3.39
C VAL A 116 -0.09 -3.20 2.14
N VAL A 117 -0.69 -4.32 1.78
CA VAL A 117 -0.36 -5.07 0.56
C VAL A 117 -1.65 -5.36 -0.17
N VAL A 118 -1.69 -5.02 -1.46
CA VAL A 118 -2.83 -5.36 -2.31
C VAL A 118 -2.76 -6.83 -2.66
N ASN A 119 -3.45 -7.64 -1.87
CA ASN A 119 -3.55 -9.07 -2.05
C ASN A 119 -4.82 -9.60 -1.33
N PRO A 120 -6.01 -9.27 -1.86
CA PRO A 120 -7.28 -9.50 -1.17
C PRO A 120 -7.57 -10.97 -0.92
N ASN A 121 -6.98 -11.87 -1.72
CA ASN A 121 -7.17 -13.31 -1.63
C ASN A 121 -6.11 -14.02 -0.77
N ASN A 122 -5.20 -13.28 -0.12
CA ASN A 122 -4.22 -13.90 0.76
C ASN A 122 -4.91 -14.49 2.01
N PRO A 123 -4.61 -15.74 2.38
CA PRO A 123 -5.15 -16.31 3.62
C PRO A 123 -4.75 -15.47 4.84
N PRO A 124 -5.64 -15.33 5.83
CA PRO A 124 -5.28 -14.68 7.09
C PRO A 124 -4.26 -15.51 7.88
N ASP A 125 -3.60 -14.86 8.83
CA ASP A 125 -2.75 -15.51 9.82
C ASP A 125 -3.59 -16.32 10.83
N ARG A 126 -2.89 -16.98 11.76
CA ARG A 126 -3.53 -17.82 12.79
C ARG A 126 -4.45 -17.06 13.77
N TYR A 127 -4.46 -15.73 13.74
CA TYR A 127 -5.33 -14.89 14.54
C TYR A 127 -6.47 -14.28 13.72
N GLY A 128 -6.62 -14.66 12.44
CA GLY A 128 -7.65 -14.12 11.56
C GLY A 128 -7.31 -12.75 10.98
N LEU A 129 -6.06 -12.29 11.10
CA LEU A 129 -5.59 -10.98 10.61
C LEU A 129 -4.76 -11.13 9.34
N ALA A 130 -4.45 -10.03 8.63
CA ALA A 130 -3.61 -10.10 7.44
C ALA A 130 -2.21 -10.71 7.74
N ASP A 131 -1.85 -11.81 7.05
CA ASP A 131 -0.57 -12.50 7.27
C ASP A 131 0.59 -11.67 6.70
N TYR A 132 1.69 -11.60 7.44
CA TYR A 132 2.94 -11.01 6.93
C TYR A 132 3.59 -11.83 5.82
N ARG A 133 3.09 -13.03 5.56
CA ARG A 133 3.41 -13.85 4.39
C ARG A 133 2.34 -13.65 3.33
N GLN A 134 2.70 -12.88 2.31
CA GLN A 134 1.88 -12.59 1.16
C GLN A 134 2.32 -13.47 0.00
N THR A 135 1.37 -14.16 -0.61
CA THR A 135 1.61 -15.02 -1.77
C THR A 135 0.68 -14.63 -2.89
N CYS A 136 1.24 -14.45 -4.09
CA CYS A 136 0.48 -14.22 -5.32
C CYS A 136 0.88 -15.26 -6.37
N LEU A 137 -0.04 -15.61 -7.26
CA LEU A 137 0.25 -16.37 -8.46
C LEU A 137 0.68 -15.38 -9.56
N ASP A 138 1.70 -15.75 -10.32
CA ASP A 138 2.15 -15.03 -11.52
C ASP A 138 0.97 -14.87 -12.50
N GLN A 139 0.73 -13.63 -12.94
CA GLN A 139 -0.41 -13.20 -13.76
C GLN A 139 -1.79 -13.27 -13.09
N ASP A 140 -1.87 -13.29 -11.76
CA ASP A 140 -3.14 -13.12 -11.05
C ASP A 140 -3.50 -11.62 -10.96
N PRO A 141 -4.51 -11.13 -11.69
CA PRO A 141 -4.81 -9.70 -11.75
C PRO A 141 -5.28 -9.12 -10.41
N THR A 142 -5.56 -9.95 -9.40
CA THR A 142 -5.99 -9.46 -8.07
C THR A 142 -4.82 -9.07 -7.17
N CYS A 143 -3.61 -9.54 -7.45
CA CYS A 143 -2.43 -9.33 -6.59
C CYS A 143 -1.11 -9.16 -7.34
N ASP A 144 -1.10 -9.37 -8.67
CA ASP A 144 0.04 -9.21 -9.55
C ASP A 144 -0.15 -8.02 -10.48
N PHE A 145 0.56 -6.93 -10.16
CA PHE A 145 0.55 -5.67 -10.90
C PHE A 145 1.79 -5.51 -11.79
N ASP A 146 2.55 -6.58 -12.02
CA ASP A 146 3.62 -6.62 -13.01
C ASP A 146 3.17 -7.46 -14.22
N PRO A 147 2.95 -6.86 -15.40
CA PRO A 147 2.40 -7.59 -16.53
C PRO A 147 3.38 -8.58 -17.16
N LEU A 148 4.68 -8.55 -16.78
CA LEU A 148 5.67 -9.44 -17.37
C LEU A 148 5.61 -10.83 -16.72
N PRO A 149 5.45 -11.91 -17.52
CA PRO A 149 5.48 -13.27 -17.00
C PRO A 149 6.81 -13.60 -16.29
N GLY A 150 6.74 -14.44 -15.25
CA GLY A 150 7.91 -14.92 -14.51
C GLY A 150 8.20 -14.12 -13.24
N ARG A 151 7.34 -13.16 -12.89
CA ARG A 151 7.47 -12.32 -11.70
C ARG A 151 6.12 -11.73 -11.33
N CYS A 152 5.97 -11.39 -10.06
CA CYS A 152 4.77 -10.72 -9.56
C CYS A 152 5.14 -9.31 -9.06
N GLY A 153 4.32 -8.31 -9.37
CA GLY A 153 4.42 -6.97 -8.82
C GLY A 153 3.45 -6.79 -7.66
N PHE A 154 3.95 -6.69 -6.43
CA PHE A 154 3.10 -6.40 -5.27
C PHE A 154 3.09 -4.91 -4.99
N ILE A 155 1.91 -4.30 -4.87
CA ILE A 155 1.81 -2.94 -4.35
C ILE A 155 1.93 -2.98 -2.82
N VAL A 156 2.92 -2.27 -2.29
CA VAL A 156 3.24 -2.22 -0.87
C VAL A 156 3.30 -0.77 -0.39
N VAL A 157 2.59 -0.49 0.71
CA VAL A 157 2.70 0.74 1.49
C VAL A 157 3.22 0.38 2.88
N ALA A 158 4.12 1.19 3.43
CA ALA A 158 4.58 1.03 4.80
C ALA A 158 4.04 2.18 5.66
N CYS A 159 3.36 1.84 6.75
CA CYS A 159 2.80 2.81 7.69
C CYS A 159 3.52 2.74 9.03
N ALA A 160 3.78 3.91 9.59
CA ALA A 160 4.53 4.10 10.81
C ALA A 160 3.64 4.71 11.89
N ASN A 161 3.92 4.32 13.14
CA ASN A 161 3.22 4.82 14.32
C ASN A 161 1.69 4.69 14.19
N VAL A 162 1.26 3.49 13.81
CA VAL A 162 -0.13 3.18 13.46
C VAL A 162 -0.98 3.06 14.72
N SER A 163 -2.22 3.51 14.66
CA SER A 163 -3.24 3.25 15.66
C SER A 163 -4.10 2.09 15.17
N ASP A 164 -3.75 0.87 15.57
CA ASP A 164 -4.41 -0.37 15.12
C ASP A 164 -5.21 -1.02 16.27
N PRO A 165 -6.56 -1.02 16.20
CA PRO A 165 -7.44 -1.75 17.10
C PRO A 165 -7.14 -3.26 17.22
N ASN A 166 -6.56 -3.89 16.19
CA ASN A 166 -6.16 -5.30 16.23
C ASN A 166 -4.87 -5.52 17.04
N LEU A 167 -4.16 -4.46 17.43
CA LEU A 167 -2.97 -4.47 18.26
C LEU A 167 -3.20 -3.71 19.58
N PRO A 168 -4.14 -4.15 20.44
CA PRO A 168 -4.55 -3.39 21.63
C PRO A 168 -3.42 -3.18 22.67
N ALA A 169 -2.37 -4.00 22.61
CA ALA A 169 -1.19 -3.85 23.47
C ALA A 169 -0.19 -2.78 22.99
N CYS A 170 -0.36 -2.28 21.77
CA CYS A 170 0.54 -1.30 21.15
C CYS A 170 -0.19 0.01 20.93
N SER A 171 0.39 1.13 21.38
CA SER A 171 -0.10 2.44 20.98
C SER A 171 1.05 3.44 20.78
N PRO A 172 0.95 4.32 19.77
CA PRO A 172 1.86 5.44 19.54
C PRO A 172 2.14 6.29 20.78
N ALA A 173 1.08 6.64 21.51
CA ALA A 173 1.16 7.46 22.71
C ALA A 173 1.98 6.77 23.80
N ALA A 174 1.70 5.50 24.06
CA ALA A 174 2.46 4.74 25.04
C ALA A 174 3.93 4.63 24.61
N ASN A 175 4.19 4.38 23.32
CA ASN A 175 5.53 4.24 22.75
C ASN A 175 6.30 5.57 22.57
N GLN A 176 5.68 6.72 22.87
CA GLN A 176 6.30 8.05 22.69
C GLN A 176 6.75 8.29 21.23
N GLY A 177 5.98 7.78 20.26
CA GLY A 177 6.32 7.86 18.84
C GLY A 177 7.49 6.96 18.43
N LEU A 178 8.22 7.37 17.38
CA LEU A 178 9.34 6.61 16.81
C LEU A 178 10.61 7.46 16.78
N SER A 179 11.71 6.93 17.29
CA SER A 179 13.02 7.60 17.25
C SER A 179 13.87 7.18 16.05
N GLU A 180 13.60 6.01 15.48
CA GLU A 180 14.34 5.46 14.33
C GLU A 180 13.40 4.61 13.47
N LEU A 181 13.57 4.71 12.15
CA LEU A 181 12.85 3.90 11.16
C LEU A 181 13.77 3.63 9.96
N GLN A 182 14.03 2.37 9.63
CA GLN A 182 14.99 2.02 8.58
C GLN A 182 14.66 0.67 7.92
N ALA A 183 14.57 0.64 6.57
CA ALA A 183 14.60 -0.62 5.82
C ALA A 183 15.99 -1.25 5.91
N LEU A 184 16.06 -2.51 6.29
CA LEU A 184 17.31 -3.26 6.41
C LEU A 184 17.64 -3.94 5.09
N PRO A 185 18.91 -3.88 4.64
CA PRO A 185 19.35 -4.59 3.45
C PRO A 185 19.19 -6.10 3.62
N LEU A 186 19.18 -6.81 2.49
CA LEU A 186 19.33 -8.25 2.48
C LEU A 186 20.67 -8.63 3.13
N MET A 187 20.63 -9.54 4.09
CA MET A 187 21.83 -10.27 4.51
C MET A 187 21.95 -11.42 3.53
N THR A 188 22.60 -11.21 2.39
CA THR A 188 22.71 -12.22 1.33
C THR A 188 23.48 -13.46 1.81
N ALA A 189 22.93 -14.64 1.55
CA ALA A 189 23.72 -15.85 1.32
C ALA A 189 24.23 -15.82 -0.13
N LEU A 190 25.46 -16.31 -0.36
CA LEU A 190 26.26 -16.13 -1.57
C LEU A 190 25.70 -16.76 -2.88
N ASP A 191 24.55 -17.44 -2.86
CA ASP A 191 24.14 -18.37 -3.95
C ASP A 191 22.89 -17.93 -4.75
N VAL A 192 22.59 -16.63 -4.86
CA VAL A 192 21.41 -16.12 -5.62
C VAL A 192 21.84 -15.57 -6.98
N HIS A 193 21.06 -15.84 -8.04
CA HIS A 193 21.33 -15.33 -9.39
C HIS A 193 21.45 -13.79 -9.38
N PRO A 194 22.45 -13.17 -10.06
CA PRO A 194 22.72 -11.73 -9.97
C PRO A 194 21.51 -10.83 -10.27
N VAL A 195 20.67 -11.21 -11.24
CA VAL A 195 19.43 -10.48 -11.58
C VAL A 195 18.45 -10.43 -10.39
N ILE A 196 18.29 -11.54 -9.67
CA ILE A 196 17.41 -11.60 -8.49
C ILE A 196 17.99 -10.75 -7.36
N GLN A 197 19.32 -10.79 -7.17
CA GLN A 197 20.00 -9.97 -6.16
C GLN A 197 19.85 -8.48 -6.45
N ALA A 198 20.05 -8.06 -7.71
CA ALA A 198 19.88 -6.68 -8.15
C ALA A 198 18.44 -6.19 -7.92
N GLN A 199 17.44 -7.01 -8.30
CA GLN A 199 16.03 -6.66 -8.06
C GLN A 199 15.71 -6.56 -6.57
N TYR A 200 16.26 -7.46 -5.74
CA TYR A 200 16.06 -7.39 -4.29
C TYR A 200 16.62 -6.08 -3.71
N GLN A 201 17.82 -5.70 -4.13
CA GLN A 201 18.44 -4.44 -3.73
C GLN A 201 17.60 -3.24 -4.20
N ALA A 202 17.15 -3.23 -5.46
CA ALA A 202 16.28 -2.19 -6.00
C ALA A 202 14.98 -2.04 -5.17
N ASN A 203 14.29 -3.15 -4.90
CA ASN A 203 13.09 -3.15 -4.05
C ASN A 203 13.36 -2.59 -2.65
N THR A 204 14.47 -3.01 -2.03
CA THR A 204 14.81 -2.57 -0.66
C THR A 204 15.16 -1.08 -0.62
N THR A 205 15.89 -0.59 -1.61
CA THR A 205 16.24 0.83 -1.74
C THR A 205 15.00 1.68 -1.97
N ALA A 206 14.11 1.27 -2.88
CA ALA A 206 12.88 2.01 -3.17
C ALA A 206 11.95 2.11 -1.95
N LEU A 207 11.79 1.01 -1.19
CA LEU A 207 11.03 1.00 0.06
C LEU A 207 11.74 1.79 1.18
N GLY A 208 13.07 1.74 1.24
CA GLY A 208 13.85 2.53 2.18
C GLY A 208 13.69 4.04 1.98
N GLN A 209 13.69 4.50 0.72
CA GLN A 209 13.42 5.89 0.37
C GLN A 209 11.98 6.29 0.68
N ALA A 210 11.01 5.41 0.43
CA ALA A 210 9.61 5.66 0.75
C ALA A 210 9.38 5.83 2.27
N LEU A 211 10.13 5.11 3.12
CA LEU A 211 10.08 5.26 4.58
C LEU A 211 10.67 6.59 5.10
N THR A 212 11.43 7.33 4.27
CA THR A 212 11.92 8.69 4.58
C THR A 212 11.00 9.79 4.07
N GLN A 213 9.88 9.42 3.46
CA GLN A 213 8.92 10.32 2.84
C GLN A 213 7.51 9.82 3.17
N LEU A 214 7.09 10.10 4.39
CA LEU A 214 5.80 9.70 4.94
C LEU A 214 4.81 10.85 4.85
N PHE A 215 3.59 10.49 4.48
CA PHE A 215 2.44 11.37 4.45
C PHE A 215 1.80 11.45 5.84
N ASP A 216 1.45 12.67 6.27
CA ASP A 216 0.75 12.91 7.53
C ASP A 216 -0.72 13.22 7.27
N PRO A 217 -1.66 12.35 7.69
CA PRO A 217 -3.09 12.56 7.44
C PRO A 217 -3.66 13.80 8.15
N THR A 218 -2.95 14.35 9.14
CA THR A 218 -3.34 15.59 9.82
C THR A 218 -2.85 16.85 9.11
N ASN A 219 -1.94 16.70 8.14
CA ASN A 219 -1.40 17.79 7.32
C ASN A 219 -1.22 17.36 5.86
N PRO A 220 -2.33 17.05 5.16
CA PRO A 220 -2.30 16.47 3.82
C PRO A 220 -1.61 17.38 2.78
N GLY A 221 -1.76 18.71 2.92
CA GLY A 221 -1.15 19.70 2.02
C GLY A 221 0.39 19.74 2.05
N ALA A 222 1.03 19.12 3.05
CA ALA A 222 2.49 18.99 3.10
C ALA A 222 3.02 17.79 2.30
N GLY A 223 2.15 16.89 1.83
CA GLY A 223 2.54 15.70 1.08
C GLY A 223 3.47 14.75 1.86
N PHE A 224 4.32 14.01 1.14
CA PHE A 224 5.25 13.00 1.69
C PHE A 224 6.54 13.63 2.23
N THR A 225 6.45 14.43 3.28
CA THR A 225 7.58 15.22 3.84
C THR A 225 8.07 14.76 5.21
N ASN A 226 7.37 13.82 5.86
CA ASN A 226 7.71 13.37 7.21
C ASN A 226 8.66 12.18 7.21
N GLN A 227 9.47 12.07 8.26
CA GLN A 227 10.36 10.93 8.51
C GLN A 227 10.64 10.82 10.00
N ALA A 228 11.15 9.67 10.45
CA ALA A 228 11.60 9.55 11.84
C ALA A 228 12.72 10.58 12.15
N PRO A 229 12.72 11.20 13.34
CA PRO A 229 11.88 10.91 14.50
C PRO A 229 10.43 11.43 14.36
N LEU A 230 9.46 10.60 14.74
CA LEU A 230 8.03 10.92 14.76
C LEU A 230 7.55 11.10 16.20
N LEU A 231 6.72 12.12 16.43
CA LEU A 231 6.11 12.38 17.73
C LEU A 231 4.99 11.39 18.05
N ALA A 232 4.62 11.29 19.32
CA ALA A 232 3.46 10.50 19.77
C ALA A 232 2.13 10.96 19.14
N SER A 233 2.02 12.24 18.77
CA SER A 233 0.86 12.82 18.10
C SER A 233 0.82 12.54 16.61
N GLN A 234 1.96 12.24 15.98
CA GLN A 234 2.05 11.94 14.55
C GLN A 234 1.76 10.46 14.33
N GLN A 235 0.50 10.12 14.07
CA GLN A 235 0.02 8.74 13.97
C GLN A 235 -0.47 8.42 12.56
N ASN A 236 -0.41 7.14 12.17
CA ASN A 236 -0.88 6.64 10.88
C ASN A 236 -0.16 7.27 9.66
N LEU A 237 1.13 7.55 9.79
CA LEU A 237 1.91 8.13 8.71
C LEU A 237 2.33 7.04 7.73
N CYS A 238 1.95 7.14 6.46
CA CYS A 238 2.21 6.10 5.47
C CYS A 238 3.13 6.59 4.34
N SER A 239 3.96 5.69 3.81
CA SER A 239 4.78 5.95 2.65
C SER A 239 3.94 6.06 1.39
N SER A 240 4.50 6.64 0.32
CA SER A 240 3.91 6.43 -1.01
C SER A 240 3.98 4.94 -1.40
N PRO A 241 3.04 4.43 -2.21
CA PRO A 241 3.04 3.04 -2.63
C PRO A 241 4.25 2.73 -3.51
N ARG A 242 4.72 1.50 -3.41
CA ARG A 242 5.81 0.96 -4.23
C ARG A 242 5.43 -0.39 -4.78
N ILE A 243 5.67 -0.59 -6.08
CA ILE A 243 5.64 -1.92 -6.69
C ILE A 243 6.92 -2.66 -6.29
N VAL A 244 6.75 -3.81 -5.66
CA VAL A 244 7.82 -4.71 -5.25
C VAL A 244 7.79 -5.92 -6.16
N THR A 245 8.73 -5.97 -7.11
CA THR A 245 8.81 -7.08 -8.08
C THR A 245 9.50 -8.29 -7.46
N VAL A 246 8.84 -9.44 -7.49
CA VAL A 246 9.34 -10.71 -6.97
C VAL A 246 9.31 -11.76 -8.07
N PHE A 247 10.48 -12.27 -8.47
CA PHE A 247 10.55 -13.35 -9.45
C PHE A 247 9.82 -14.61 -8.96
N SER A 248 9.22 -15.38 -9.87
CA SER A 248 8.58 -16.66 -9.57
C SER A 248 9.55 -17.85 -9.54
N ALA A 249 10.85 -17.60 -9.78
CA ALA A 249 11.81 -18.55 -10.32
C ALA A 249 12.12 -19.82 -9.50
N SER A 250 12.23 -20.92 -10.28
CA SER A 250 13.10 -22.11 -10.16
C SER A 250 13.94 -22.25 -11.43
N ASN A 251 15.19 -22.68 -11.30
CA ASN A 251 16.07 -22.97 -12.45
C ASN A 251 15.96 -24.42 -12.94
N ARG A 252 15.05 -25.24 -12.39
CA ARG A 252 14.86 -26.65 -12.81
C ARG A 252 13.46 -26.90 -13.36
N PRO A 253 13.33 -27.61 -14.50
CA PRO A 253 12.05 -28.18 -14.91
C PRO A 253 11.51 -29.05 -13.77
N ASN A 254 10.24 -28.87 -13.40
CA ASN A 254 9.51 -29.66 -12.41
C ASN A 254 9.90 -29.47 -10.93
N GLU A 255 10.65 -28.43 -10.57
CA GLU A 255 10.90 -28.08 -9.16
C GLU A 255 10.15 -26.81 -8.76
N SER A 256 9.31 -26.91 -7.72
CA SER A 256 8.66 -25.76 -7.08
C SER A 256 9.68 -24.89 -6.31
N ALA A 257 10.62 -24.22 -6.97
CA ALA A 257 11.39 -23.19 -6.30
C ALA A 257 10.56 -21.91 -6.25
N ARG A 258 10.38 -21.40 -5.03
CA ARG A 258 9.68 -20.15 -4.74
C ARG A 258 10.75 -19.12 -4.42
N THR A 259 10.96 -18.13 -5.27
CA THR A 259 11.77 -16.98 -4.88
C THR A 259 10.95 -16.10 -3.95
N ARG A 260 11.56 -15.65 -2.85
CA ARG A 260 10.89 -14.88 -1.80
C ARG A 260 11.63 -13.57 -1.57
N PHE A 261 10.89 -12.49 -1.52
CA PHE A 261 11.38 -11.21 -1.04
C PHE A 261 11.01 -11.04 0.44
N SER A 262 11.91 -10.50 1.25
CA SER A 262 11.68 -10.27 2.69
C SER A 262 12.12 -8.85 3.08
N LEU A 263 11.18 -7.92 3.09
CA LEU A 263 11.42 -6.59 3.62
C LEU A 263 11.49 -6.68 5.14
N ARG A 264 12.60 -6.19 5.71
CA ARG A 264 12.75 -6.04 7.16
C ARG A 264 12.85 -4.56 7.46
N VAL A 265 11.99 -4.06 8.32
CA VAL A 265 12.06 -2.67 8.80
C VAL A 265 12.44 -2.69 10.27
N LYS A 266 13.51 -1.98 10.60
CA LYS A 266 13.93 -1.71 11.96
C LYS A 266 13.25 -0.45 12.45
N SER A 267 12.71 -0.50 13.66
CA SER A 267 12.13 0.66 14.34
C SER A 267 12.55 0.73 15.80
N ARG A 268 12.54 1.94 16.37
CA ARG A 268 12.71 2.19 17.81
C ARG A 268 11.64 3.14 18.30
N ASP A 269 11.12 2.87 19.50
CA ASP A 269 10.21 3.78 20.18
C ASP A 269 10.95 5.00 20.75
N GLY A 270 10.21 6.06 21.09
CA GLY A 270 10.76 7.28 21.68
C GLY A 270 10.95 7.21 23.21
N ARG A 271 10.52 6.11 23.86
CA ARG A 271 10.66 5.94 25.32
C ARG A 271 12.13 6.00 25.75
N LEU A 272 12.40 6.72 26.84
CA LEU A 272 13.70 6.76 27.48
C LEU A 272 13.75 5.85 28.73
N PRO A 273 14.86 5.11 28.96
CA PRO A 273 16.01 4.96 28.07
C PRO A 273 15.62 4.24 26.77
N ILE A 274 16.24 4.62 25.64
CA ILE A 274 15.86 4.17 24.28
C ILE A 274 15.56 2.68 24.28
N GLY A 275 14.30 2.34 24.02
CA GLY A 275 13.81 0.97 24.12
C GLY A 275 14.45 0.03 23.10
N ARG A 276 14.28 -1.29 23.34
CA ARG A 276 14.81 -2.33 22.44
C ARG A 276 14.24 -2.19 21.03
N GLN A 277 15.09 -2.31 20.02
CA GLN A 277 14.70 -2.32 18.61
C GLN A 277 13.60 -3.36 18.30
N LYS A 278 12.64 -2.99 17.45
CA LYS A 278 11.69 -3.90 16.81
C LYS A 278 12.13 -4.14 15.37
N ARG A 279 11.83 -5.34 14.88
CA ARG A 279 11.98 -5.70 13.47
C ARG A 279 10.62 -6.16 12.97
N SER A 280 10.01 -5.38 12.08
CA SER A 280 8.84 -5.78 11.30
C SER A 280 9.31 -6.46 10.02
N LEU A 281 8.61 -7.51 9.60
CA LEU A 281 8.96 -8.36 8.47
C LEU A 281 7.75 -8.50 7.56
N LEU A 282 7.88 -8.14 6.29
CA LEU A 282 6.95 -8.49 5.23
C LEU A 282 7.63 -9.49 4.30
N ARG A 283 6.97 -10.60 4.00
CA ARG A 283 7.47 -11.65 3.12
C ARG A 283 6.55 -11.80 1.92
N LEU A 284 7.06 -11.52 0.74
CA LEU A 284 6.34 -11.62 -0.52
C LEU A 284 6.84 -12.85 -1.30
N THR A 285 5.93 -13.62 -1.85
CA THR A 285 6.23 -14.82 -2.64
C THR A 285 5.44 -14.79 -3.93
N CYS A 286 6.14 -14.77 -5.06
CA CYS A 286 5.52 -15.02 -6.36
C CYS A 286 5.59 -16.52 -6.65
N LYS A 287 4.46 -17.13 -6.97
CA LYS A 287 4.39 -18.52 -7.41
C LYS A 287 4.20 -18.55 -8.91
N ALA A 288 5.05 -19.30 -9.62
CA ALA A 288 4.88 -19.50 -11.05
C ALA A 288 3.50 -20.13 -11.32
N ARG A 289 2.85 -19.66 -12.38
CA ARG A 289 1.63 -20.30 -12.87
C ARG A 289 2.01 -21.68 -13.43
N PRO A 290 1.35 -22.77 -13.01
CA PRO A 290 1.54 -24.06 -13.66
C PRO A 290 1.22 -23.93 -15.15
N LEU A 291 2.09 -24.44 -16.01
CA LEU A 291 1.74 -24.59 -17.42
C LEU A 291 0.56 -25.57 -17.54
N PRO A 292 -0.38 -25.34 -18.47
CA PRO A 292 -1.48 -26.26 -18.75
C PRO A 292 -1.00 -27.64 -19.21
#